data_AF-A0A2T0XXD8-F1
#
_entry.id   AF-A0A2T0XXD8-F1
#
_cell.length_a   1.000
_cell.length_b   1.000
_cell.length_c   1.000
_cell.angle_alpha   90.00
_cell.angle_beta   90.00
_cell.angle_gamma   90.00
#
_symmetry.space_group_name_H-M   'P 1'
#
loop_
_entity.id
_entity.type
_entity.pdbx_description
1 polymer ?
#
loop_
_entity_poly.entity_id
_entity_poly.type
_entity_poly.pdbx_seq_one_letter_code
_entity_poly.pdbx_strand_id
1 'polypeptide(L)'
;MTHRTARTAGLAAIALTLGLTLAACSDDAPDDASTDGSTAPAAPTDDAPATDAPADESDDAAEGDGAADASEGSGSGDEAAAEGIGDRTTTALAALATAESEAGGTAFAIDDDDAATSWEVDVAVDGGTVEVTVDGAGTEVLATAEDDLDSEDRDALDGATVGLAEAIQRVVGQSGGTLEDADLDADGSQARWSVSILTRDDVEEDHLVDLADGSVTQGG
;
A
#
# COMPACT_ATOMS: atom_id res chain seq x y z
N MET A 1 -25.34 9.14 7.01
CA MET A 1 -25.84 7.77 7.31
C MET A 1 -24.90 6.82 6.56
N THR A 2 -23.63 6.72 6.95
CA THR A 2 -23.07 5.60 7.74
C THR A 2 -23.57 4.22 7.33
N HIS A 3 -22.84 3.58 6.43
CA HIS A 3 -22.69 2.12 6.37
C HIS A 3 -21.20 1.80 6.40
N ARG A 4 -20.63 1.91 7.61
CA ARG A 4 -19.36 1.31 7.98
C ARG A 4 -19.59 -0.20 7.95
N THR A 5 -19.00 -0.93 7.02
CA THR A 5 -19.21 -2.37 6.90
C THR A 5 -18.48 -3.07 8.03
N ALA A 6 -19.17 -3.19 9.17
CA ALA A 6 -18.76 -4.06 10.25
C ALA A 6 -18.81 -5.51 9.75
N ARG A 7 -17.66 -6.03 9.29
CA ARG A 7 -17.50 -7.44 8.96
C ARG A 7 -17.85 -8.25 10.21
N THR A 8 -18.94 -8.99 10.11
CA THR A 8 -19.60 -9.66 11.23
C THR A 8 -18.81 -10.92 11.54
N ALA A 9 -17.99 -10.88 12.58
CA ALA A 9 -17.28 -12.05 13.10
C ALA A 9 -18.29 -13.16 13.41
N GLY A 10 -18.29 -14.20 12.57
CA GLY A 10 -19.10 -15.39 12.76
C GLY A 10 -18.64 -16.17 13.98
N LEU A 11 -19.34 -16.00 15.10
CA LEU A 11 -19.19 -16.83 16.29
C LEU A 11 -19.60 -18.28 15.99
N ALA A 12 -18.63 -19.10 15.58
CA ALA A 12 -18.78 -20.55 15.56
C ALA A 12 -18.80 -21.08 17.00
N ALA A 13 -19.99 -21.36 17.52
CA ALA A 13 -20.19 -22.03 18.80
C ALA A 13 -19.69 -23.49 18.70
N ILE A 14 -18.48 -23.76 19.17
CA ILE A 14 -17.95 -25.12 19.31
C ILE A 14 -18.39 -25.68 20.66
N ALA A 15 -19.16 -26.77 20.58
CA ALA A 15 -19.69 -27.50 21.73
C ALA A 15 -18.57 -28.16 22.56
N LEU A 16 -18.63 -27.95 23.88
CA LEU A 16 -17.78 -28.62 24.88
C LEU A 16 -17.98 -30.14 24.86
N THR A 17 -16.87 -30.88 24.74
CA THR A 17 -16.81 -32.27 25.22
C THR A 17 -15.70 -32.38 26.26
N LEU A 18 -16.10 -32.78 27.48
CA LEU A 18 -15.24 -33.02 28.63
C LEU A 18 -14.42 -34.29 28.43
N GLY A 19 -13.10 -34.19 28.57
CA GLY A 19 -12.19 -35.32 28.74
C GLY A 19 -11.18 -35.05 29.86
N LEU A 20 -11.47 -35.55 31.07
CA LEU A 20 -10.54 -35.58 32.20
C LEU A 20 -9.53 -36.74 32.01
N THR A 21 -8.23 -36.45 32.02
CA THR A 21 -7.22 -37.38 32.54
C THR A 21 -6.10 -36.62 33.26
N LEU A 22 -5.96 -36.92 34.56
CA LEU A 22 -4.91 -36.46 35.48
C LEU A 22 -3.58 -37.21 35.23
N ALA A 23 -2.47 -36.47 35.16
CA ALA A 23 -1.11 -36.85 35.59
C ALA A 23 -0.25 -35.55 35.58
N ALA A 24 0.09 -34.92 36.71
CA ALA A 24 1.10 -35.24 37.73
C ALA A 24 2.52 -34.70 37.41
N CYS A 25 3.15 -34.11 38.45
CA CYS A 25 4.49 -33.46 38.55
C CYS A 25 4.56 -32.04 37.95
N SER A 26 4.61 -30.93 38.68
CA SER A 26 5.30 -30.59 39.94
C SER A 26 6.79 -30.89 39.91
N ASP A 27 7.57 -29.90 39.48
CA ASP A 27 8.95 -29.70 39.96
C ASP A 27 9.16 -28.19 40.17
N ASP A 28 9.44 -27.87 41.42
CA ASP A 28 9.74 -26.55 41.98
C ASP A 28 11.25 -26.55 42.25
N ALA A 29 11.98 -25.63 41.64
CA ALA A 29 13.36 -25.32 42.01
C ALA A 29 13.62 -23.82 41.78
N PRO A 30 13.92 -23.06 42.85
CA PRO A 30 14.48 -21.71 42.75
C PRO A 30 16.01 -21.75 42.84
N ASP A 31 16.69 -21.02 41.95
CA ASP A 31 18.09 -20.57 42.12
C ASP A 31 18.29 -19.43 41.08
N ASP A 32 18.17 -18.15 41.44
CA ASP A 32 19.11 -17.28 42.16
C ASP A 32 20.32 -16.81 41.32
N ALA A 33 20.77 -15.59 41.62
CA ALA A 33 21.96 -14.88 41.15
C ALA A 33 21.90 -14.09 39.83
N SER A 34 21.42 -12.85 39.96
CA SER A 34 22.19 -11.62 39.70
C SER A 34 23.41 -11.70 38.76
N THR A 35 23.31 -10.99 37.64
CA THR A 35 24.43 -10.18 37.12
C THR A 35 23.94 -8.79 36.78
N ASP A 36 24.25 -7.89 37.72
CA ASP A 36 24.38 -6.45 37.55
C ASP A 36 25.37 -6.17 36.41
N GLY A 37 24.97 -5.30 35.48
CA GLY A 37 25.72 -4.97 34.28
C GLY A 37 25.34 -3.60 33.75
N SER A 38 25.28 -2.62 34.67
CA SER A 38 25.19 -1.19 34.38
C SER A 38 26.35 -0.75 33.48
N THR A 39 26.07 -0.23 32.28
CA THR A 39 26.82 0.89 31.67
C THR A 39 26.10 1.44 30.44
N ALA A 40 25.45 2.59 30.62
CA ALA A 40 25.33 3.66 29.63
C ALA A 40 25.86 4.94 30.32
N PRO A 41 26.20 6.05 29.63
CA PRO A 41 26.42 6.28 28.20
C PRO A 41 27.81 6.92 27.93
N ALA A 42 28.21 7.03 26.65
CA ALA A 42 29.25 7.98 26.25
C ALA A 42 28.99 8.54 24.84
N ALA A 43 28.50 9.78 24.80
CA ALA A 43 28.78 10.81 23.79
C ALA A 43 29.32 12.02 24.58
N PRO A 44 30.04 13.02 24.02
CA PRO A 44 30.07 13.45 22.62
C PRO A 44 31.48 13.82 22.07
N THR A 45 31.57 14.13 20.77
CA THR A 45 32.54 15.06 20.12
C THR A 45 32.14 15.10 18.63
N ASP A 46 31.39 16.10 18.15
CA ASP A 46 31.86 17.44 17.74
C ASP A 46 33.00 17.37 16.72
N ASP A 47 32.64 17.37 15.42
CA ASP A 47 33.40 18.08 14.38
C ASP A 47 32.46 18.38 13.19
N ALA A 48 31.98 19.62 13.14
CA ALA A 48 31.50 20.24 11.92
C ALA A 48 32.66 21.03 11.30
N PRO A 49 32.82 20.98 9.98
CA PRO A 49 32.98 22.25 9.28
C PRO A 49 31.90 22.47 8.22
N ALA A 50 31.30 23.65 8.32
CA ALA A 50 30.57 24.31 7.25
C ALA A 50 31.46 24.53 6.03
N THR A 51 30.91 24.32 4.84
CA THR A 51 31.45 24.83 3.56
C THR A 51 30.22 25.07 2.67
N ASP A 52 29.70 26.29 2.69
CA ASP A 52 29.92 27.32 1.65
C ASP A 52 28.89 27.16 0.53
N ALA A 53 27.82 27.94 0.66
CA ALA A 53 26.99 28.34 -0.47
C ALA A 53 27.67 29.55 -1.13
N PRO A 54 27.67 29.58 -2.47
CA PRO A 54 27.23 30.81 -3.13
C PRO A 54 26.00 30.55 -4.01
N ALA A 55 25.11 31.53 -3.95
CA ALA A 55 24.06 31.77 -4.92
C ALA A 55 24.66 32.01 -6.31
N ASP A 56 23.93 31.59 -7.34
CA ASP A 56 23.94 32.31 -8.62
C ASP A 56 22.50 32.30 -9.19
N GLU A 57 21.87 33.46 -9.07
CA GLU A 57 20.70 33.86 -9.84
C GLU A 57 21.16 34.29 -11.23
N SER A 58 20.54 33.77 -12.29
CA SER A 58 20.34 34.42 -13.61
C SER A 58 19.40 33.50 -14.41
N ASP A 59 18.13 33.85 -14.56
CA ASP A 59 17.59 34.75 -15.59
C ASP A 59 17.83 34.21 -17.00
N ASP A 60 16.80 33.58 -17.59
CA ASP A 60 16.53 33.74 -19.03
C ASP A 60 15.06 33.40 -19.33
N ALA A 61 14.30 34.48 -19.54
CA ALA A 61 12.97 34.44 -20.09
C ALA A 61 13.06 34.19 -21.61
N ALA A 62 12.33 33.19 -22.10
CA ALA A 62 12.03 33.07 -23.53
C ALA A 62 10.53 32.87 -23.73
N GLU A 63 9.84 34.00 -23.85
CA GLU A 63 8.51 34.10 -24.46
C GLU A 63 8.63 33.67 -25.94
N GLY A 64 8.08 32.52 -26.28
CA GLY A 64 7.93 32.02 -27.64
C GLY A 64 6.49 32.18 -28.11
N ASP A 65 6.15 33.39 -28.56
CA ASP A 65 4.91 33.70 -29.28
C ASP A 65 4.97 33.03 -30.67
N GLY A 66 4.14 32.01 -30.88
CA GLY A 66 4.12 31.19 -32.10
C GLY A 66 2.72 30.70 -32.43
N ALA A 67 1.89 31.60 -32.93
CA ALA A 67 0.54 31.32 -33.41
C ALA A 67 0.51 30.52 -34.73
N ALA A 68 -0.50 29.64 -34.79
CA ALA A 68 -1.22 29.09 -35.96
C ALA A 68 -0.55 27.98 -36.81
N ASP A 69 -1.20 26.81 -36.84
CA ASP A 69 -1.90 26.36 -38.05
C ASP A 69 -2.97 25.29 -37.70
N ALA A 70 -4.18 25.49 -38.21
CA ALA A 70 -5.31 24.60 -38.05
C ALA A 70 -5.28 23.55 -39.16
N SER A 71 -5.21 22.26 -38.79
CA SER A 71 -5.50 21.16 -39.71
C SER A 71 -6.64 20.31 -39.15
N GLU A 72 -7.82 20.61 -39.66
CA GLU A 72 -9.04 19.81 -39.55
C GLU A 72 -8.81 18.41 -40.13
N GLY A 73 -8.63 17.43 -39.25
CA GLY A 73 -8.64 16.01 -39.58
C GLY A 73 -9.90 15.37 -39.02
N SER A 74 -11.00 15.46 -39.75
CA SER A 74 -12.24 14.74 -39.46
C SER A 74 -12.02 13.24 -39.66
N GLY A 75 -11.69 12.55 -38.56
CA GLY A 75 -11.78 11.11 -38.40
C GLY A 75 -12.93 10.82 -37.46
N SER A 76 -14.09 10.48 -38.01
CA SER A 76 -15.22 9.96 -37.24
C SER A 76 -14.87 8.53 -36.80
N GLY A 77 -14.21 8.41 -35.65
CA GLY A 77 -14.11 7.20 -34.85
C GLY A 77 -14.97 7.38 -33.61
N ASP A 78 -15.85 6.43 -33.37
CA ASP A 78 -16.77 6.37 -32.25
C ASP A 78 -15.97 6.15 -30.95
N GLU A 79 -15.46 7.24 -30.37
CA GLU A 79 -14.79 7.28 -29.05
C GLU A 79 -15.61 8.19 -28.14
N ALA A 80 -16.83 7.77 -27.86
CA ALA A 80 -17.68 8.40 -26.86
C ALA A 80 -17.43 7.74 -25.50
N ALA A 81 -16.79 8.51 -24.59
CA ALA A 81 -16.69 8.32 -23.13
C ALA A 81 -15.49 7.56 -22.53
N ALA A 82 -14.25 7.92 -22.89
CA ALA A 82 -13.05 7.51 -22.14
C ALA A 82 -12.08 8.68 -21.80
N GLU A 83 -12.59 9.92 -21.75
CA GLU A 83 -11.80 11.14 -21.55
C GLU A 83 -12.27 11.88 -20.27
N GLY A 84 -11.94 11.31 -19.11
CA GLY A 84 -12.26 11.92 -17.81
C GLY A 84 -11.56 11.30 -16.60
N ILE A 85 -11.04 10.08 -16.75
CA ILE A 85 -10.23 9.33 -15.79
C ILE A 85 -9.20 8.63 -16.67
N GLY A 86 -7.98 9.15 -16.76
CA GLY A 86 -6.94 8.54 -17.60
C GLY A 86 -6.55 7.21 -16.98
N ASP A 87 -7.18 6.12 -17.44
CA ASP A 87 -7.03 4.73 -16.97
C ASP A 87 -6.90 4.62 -15.43
N ARG A 88 -7.99 4.27 -14.72
CA ARG A 88 -8.02 4.17 -13.24
C ARG A 88 -6.81 3.43 -12.63
N THR A 89 -6.33 2.38 -13.28
CA THR A 89 -5.10 1.68 -12.90
C THR A 89 -3.85 2.58 -12.97
N THR A 90 -3.74 3.40 -14.02
CA THR A 90 -2.66 4.38 -14.19
C THR A 90 -2.65 5.43 -13.08
N THR A 91 -3.81 5.97 -12.68
CA THR A 91 -3.86 6.95 -11.57
C THR A 91 -3.58 6.30 -10.22
N ALA A 92 -4.02 5.06 -9.99
CA ALA A 92 -3.68 4.29 -8.81
C ALA A 92 -2.17 4.03 -8.69
N LEU A 93 -1.52 3.61 -9.78
CA LEU A 93 -0.06 3.41 -9.80
C LEU A 93 0.72 4.72 -9.55
N ALA A 94 0.19 5.86 -10.02
CA ALA A 94 0.75 7.16 -9.70
C ALA A 94 0.56 7.51 -8.21
N ALA A 95 -0.61 7.22 -7.64
CA ALA A 95 -0.89 7.42 -6.22
C ALA A 95 0.04 6.60 -5.32
N LEU A 96 0.27 5.33 -5.64
CA LEU A 96 1.26 4.49 -4.94
C LEU A 96 2.64 5.15 -4.92
N ALA A 97 3.13 5.58 -6.09
CA ALA A 97 4.45 6.21 -6.19
C ALA A 97 4.53 7.54 -5.41
N THR A 98 3.46 8.34 -5.45
CA THR A 98 3.36 9.60 -4.70
C THR A 98 3.36 9.34 -3.20
N ALA A 99 2.56 8.39 -2.73
CA ALA A 99 2.46 8.02 -1.31
C ALA A 99 3.78 7.46 -0.76
N GLU A 100 4.42 6.53 -1.49
CA GLU A 100 5.74 5.99 -1.11
C GLU A 100 6.81 7.08 -1.03
N SER A 101 6.78 8.03 -1.96
CA SER A 101 7.71 9.16 -1.95
C SER A 101 7.46 10.13 -0.78
N GLU A 102 6.21 10.33 -0.38
CA GLU A 102 5.85 11.20 0.75
C GLU A 102 6.21 10.55 2.09
N ALA A 103 5.80 9.30 2.30
CA ALA A 103 5.96 8.59 3.56
C ALA A 103 7.36 7.97 3.73
N GLY A 104 8.08 7.69 2.64
CA GLY A 104 9.42 7.11 2.67
C GLY A 104 9.45 5.60 2.95
N GLY A 105 8.38 4.89 2.59
CA GLY A 105 8.20 3.47 2.88
C GLY A 105 7.79 2.62 1.67
N THR A 106 7.14 1.48 1.93
CA THR A 106 6.62 0.57 0.91
C THR A 106 5.10 0.49 1.02
N ALA A 107 4.39 0.76 -0.08
CA ALA A 107 2.94 0.66 -0.09
C ALA A 107 2.48 -0.80 -0.02
N PHE A 108 1.46 -1.05 0.79
CA PHE A 108 0.89 -2.39 0.97
C PHE A 108 -0.64 -2.44 0.84
N ALA A 109 -1.31 -1.29 0.76
CA ALA A 109 -2.70 -1.22 0.33
C ALA A 109 -2.97 0.03 -0.50
N ILE A 110 -3.93 -0.06 -1.41
CA ILE A 110 -4.54 1.05 -2.12
C ILE A 110 -6.02 0.80 -2.34
N ASP A 111 -6.84 1.79 -2.02
CA ASP A 111 -8.29 1.78 -2.22
C ASP A 111 -8.74 3.13 -2.78
N ASP A 112 -9.89 3.15 -3.46
CA ASP A 112 -10.53 4.42 -3.82
C ASP A 112 -11.43 4.88 -2.68
N ASP A 113 -11.22 6.10 -2.22
CA ASP A 113 -12.20 6.71 -1.32
C ASP A 113 -13.44 7.05 -2.16
N ASP A 114 -14.40 6.13 -2.11
CA ASP A 114 -15.76 6.18 -2.69
C ASP A 114 -16.44 7.56 -2.51
N ALA A 115 -16.03 8.35 -1.50
CA ALA A 115 -16.62 9.63 -1.13
C ALA A 115 -15.89 10.87 -1.67
N ALA A 116 -14.59 10.81 -1.95
CA ALA A 116 -13.74 11.98 -2.20
C ALA A 116 -12.99 11.99 -3.52
N THR A 117 -13.19 11.01 -4.42
CA THR A 117 -12.46 10.93 -5.71
C THR A 117 -10.95 10.97 -5.51
N SER A 118 -10.47 10.32 -4.46
CA SER A 118 -9.08 10.24 -4.03
C SER A 118 -8.67 8.78 -3.83
N TRP A 119 -7.38 8.53 -3.81
CA TRP A 119 -6.80 7.25 -3.43
C TRP A 119 -6.37 7.30 -1.97
N GLU A 120 -6.67 6.26 -1.19
CA GLU A 120 -6.06 6.01 0.11
C GLU A 120 -4.98 4.95 -0.07
N VAL A 121 -3.75 5.25 0.37
CA VAL A 121 -2.60 4.35 0.24
C VAL A 121 -1.97 4.13 1.60
N ASP A 122 -1.91 2.89 2.05
CA ASP A 122 -1.20 2.54 3.26
C ASP A 122 0.26 2.20 2.96
N VAL A 123 1.17 2.92 3.63
CA VAL A 123 2.62 2.79 3.46
C VAL A 123 3.26 2.31 4.76
N ALA A 124 3.97 1.18 4.70
CA ALA A 124 4.74 0.67 5.82
C ALA A 124 6.02 1.49 6.03
N VAL A 125 6.17 2.11 7.20
CA VAL A 125 7.31 2.97 7.57
C VAL A 125 7.73 2.68 9.01
N ASP A 126 9.01 2.39 9.24
CA ASP A 126 9.60 2.21 10.58
C ASP A 126 8.82 1.25 11.52
N GLY A 127 8.11 0.27 10.94
CA GLY A 127 7.31 -0.70 11.67
C GLY A 127 5.91 -0.23 12.07
N GLY A 128 5.46 0.93 11.60
CA GLY A 128 4.07 1.39 11.61
C GLY A 128 3.54 1.62 10.19
N THR A 129 2.37 2.24 10.10
CA THR A 129 1.67 2.57 8.86
C THR A 129 1.50 4.08 8.76
N VAL A 130 1.69 4.62 7.55
CA VAL A 130 1.23 5.95 7.18
C VAL A 130 0.20 5.79 6.08
N GLU A 131 -1.06 6.08 6.39
CA GLU A 131 -2.13 6.23 5.39
C GLU A 131 -1.93 7.58 4.71
N VAL A 132 -1.86 7.58 3.38
CA VAL A 132 -1.70 8.76 2.54
C VAL A 132 -2.90 8.88 1.62
N THR A 133 -3.69 9.93 1.81
CA THR A 133 -4.75 10.28 0.86
C THR A 133 -4.15 11.09 -0.28
N VAL A 134 -4.24 10.61 -1.51
CA VAL A 134 -3.75 11.25 -2.74
C VAL A 134 -4.94 11.65 -3.61
N ASP A 135 -4.84 12.76 -4.35
CA ASP A 135 -5.88 13.17 -5.29
C ASP A 135 -6.16 12.08 -6.36
N GLY A 136 -7.34 12.13 -7.00
CA GLY A 136 -7.73 11.10 -7.97
C GLY A 136 -6.84 10.99 -9.21
N ALA A 137 -5.98 12.00 -9.46
CA ALA A 137 -4.95 11.94 -10.49
C ALA A 137 -3.69 11.16 -10.04
N GLY A 138 -3.53 10.92 -8.73
CA GLY A 138 -2.38 10.24 -8.14
C GLY A 138 -1.13 11.12 -8.03
N THR A 139 -1.29 12.45 -8.00
CA THR A 139 -0.19 13.42 -8.15
C THR A 139 0.02 14.35 -6.96
N GLU A 140 -0.99 14.54 -6.11
CA GLU A 140 -0.93 15.46 -4.97
C GLU A 140 -1.41 14.78 -3.69
N VAL A 141 -0.62 14.88 -2.62
CA VAL A 141 -1.01 14.42 -1.28
C VAL A 141 -2.00 15.41 -0.68
N LEU A 142 -3.16 14.91 -0.29
CA LEU A 142 -4.24 15.67 0.32
C LEU A 142 -4.23 15.58 1.86
N ALA A 143 -3.88 14.42 2.40
CA ALA A 143 -3.83 14.17 3.84
C ALA A 143 -2.88 13.00 4.17
N THR A 144 -2.45 12.95 5.43
CA THR A 144 -1.73 11.82 6.00
C THR A 144 -2.25 11.48 7.39
N ALA A 145 -2.23 10.21 7.75
CA ALA A 145 -2.56 9.69 9.08
C ALA A 145 -1.59 8.56 9.46
N GLU A 146 -1.26 8.46 10.74
CA GLU A 146 -0.40 7.39 11.28
C GLU A 146 -1.29 6.31 11.91
N ASP A 147 -0.95 5.04 11.69
CA ASP A 147 -1.55 3.88 12.36
C ASP A 147 -0.48 2.81 12.69
N ASP A 148 -0.88 1.80 13.44
CA ASP A 148 -0.04 0.64 13.74
C ASP A 148 0.06 -0.30 12.52
N LEU A 149 1.19 -1.00 12.40
CA LEU A 149 1.37 -2.10 11.44
C LEU A 149 1.40 -3.41 12.19
N ASP A 150 0.51 -4.34 11.81
CA ASP A 150 0.43 -5.65 12.45
C ASP A 150 1.70 -6.48 12.19
N SER A 151 2.00 -7.41 13.11
CA SER A 151 3.23 -8.23 13.00
C SER A 151 3.23 -9.11 11.77
N GLU A 152 2.09 -9.68 11.43
CA GLU A 152 1.89 -10.54 10.28
C GLU A 152 2.15 -9.80 8.96
N ASP A 153 1.66 -8.55 8.84
CA ASP A 153 1.91 -7.70 7.67
C ASP A 153 3.37 -7.31 7.58
N ARG A 154 3.99 -6.92 8.70
CA ARG A 154 5.42 -6.59 8.74
C ARG A 154 6.28 -7.78 8.29
N ASP A 155 6.02 -8.97 8.82
CA ASP A 155 6.75 -10.19 8.47
C ASP A 155 6.54 -10.57 6.99
N ALA A 156 5.33 -10.37 6.46
CA ALA A 156 5.01 -10.62 5.06
C ALA A 156 5.71 -9.63 4.12
N LEU A 157 5.73 -8.34 4.46
CA LEU A 157 6.42 -7.29 3.70
C LEU A 157 7.94 -7.50 3.70
N ASP A 158 8.53 -7.86 4.84
CA ASP A 158 9.96 -8.19 4.95
C ASP A 158 10.35 -9.39 4.09
N GLY A 159 9.42 -10.31 3.85
CA GLY A 159 9.58 -11.48 2.98
C GLY A 159 9.23 -11.27 1.52
N ALA A 160 8.58 -10.16 1.17
CA ALA A 160 8.06 -9.93 -0.17
C ALA A 160 9.18 -9.60 -1.17
N THR A 161 9.16 -10.26 -2.32
CA THR A 161 10.03 -9.96 -3.46
C THR A 161 9.28 -9.16 -4.53
N VAL A 162 7.98 -9.41 -4.67
CA VAL A 162 7.06 -8.69 -5.53
C VAL A 162 6.35 -7.63 -4.71
N GLY A 163 6.42 -6.37 -5.14
CA GLY A 163 5.67 -5.26 -4.53
C GLY A 163 4.25 -5.10 -5.10
N LEU A 164 3.42 -4.34 -4.39
CA LEU A 164 2.01 -4.10 -4.73
C LEU A 164 1.82 -3.55 -6.15
N ALA A 165 2.58 -2.53 -6.54
CA ALA A 165 2.50 -1.93 -7.87
C ALA A 165 2.78 -2.94 -9.00
N GLU A 166 3.67 -3.90 -8.76
CA GLU A 166 3.97 -4.96 -9.74
C GLU A 166 2.87 -6.02 -9.78
N ALA A 167 2.28 -6.36 -8.63
CA ALA A 167 1.12 -7.26 -8.54
C ALA A 167 -0.08 -6.71 -9.33
N ILE A 168 -0.42 -5.44 -9.14
CA ILE A 168 -1.49 -4.74 -9.89
C ILE A 168 -1.24 -4.82 -11.39
N GLN A 169 -0.04 -4.47 -11.86
CA GLN A 169 0.31 -4.52 -13.27
C GLN A 169 0.20 -5.92 -13.87
N ARG A 170 0.58 -6.96 -13.11
CA ARG A 170 0.46 -8.35 -13.55
C ARG A 170 -1.00 -8.78 -13.69
N VAL A 171 -1.86 -8.42 -12.74
CA VAL A 171 -3.28 -8.79 -12.75
C VAL A 171 -4.01 -8.07 -13.89
N VAL A 172 -3.92 -6.75 -13.94
CA VAL A 172 -4.58 -5.95 -14.99
C VAL A 172 -4.06 -6.32 -16.38
N GLY A 173 -2.76 -6.60 -16.52
CA GLY A 173 -2.17 -7.04 -17.78
C GLY A 173 -2.65 -8.42 -18.26
N GLN A 174 -3.03 -9.32 -17.35
CA GLN A 174 -3.49 -10.67 -17.66
C GLN A 174 -5.01 -10.75 -17.87
N SER A 175 -5.78 -10.14 -16.97
CA SER A 175 -7.24 -10.23 -16.94
C SER A 175 -7.91 -9.12 -17.76
N GLY A 176 -7.23 -7.98 -17.97
CA GLY A 176 -7.86 -6.75 -18.42
C GLY A 176 -8.65 -6.07 -17.29
N GLY A 177 -9.54 -5.15 -17.64
CA GLY A 177 -10.30 -4.37 -16.65
C GLY A 177 -9.53 -3.18 -16.08
N THR A 178 -10.06 -2.62 -15.01
CA THR A 178 -9.46 -1.53 -14.23
C THR A 178 -9.32 -1.94 -12.77
N LEU A 179 -8.27 -1.48 -12.11
CA LEU A 179 -8.10 -1.67 -10.67
C LEU A 179 -9.26 -1.02 -9.90
N GLU A 180 -9.85 -1.76 -8.97
CA GLU A 180 -10.74 -1.19 -7.95
C GLU A 180 -9.94 -0.93 -6.67
N ASP A 181 -9.36 -1.99 -6.10
CA ASP A 181 -8.55 -1.99 -4.88
C ASP A 181 -7.42 -3.04 -4.96
N ALA A 182 -6.39 -2.88 -4.12
CA ALA A 182 -5.39 -3.92 -3.89
C ALA A 182 -4.73 -3.79 -2.52
N ASP A 183 -4.57 -4.91 -1.82
CA ASP A 183 -4.06 -4.96 -0.44
C ASP A 183 -3.21 -6.19 -0.17
N LEU A 184 -2.44 -6.14 0.92
CA LEU A 184 -1.74 -7.31 1.47
C LEU A 184 -2.72 -8.15 2.29
N ASP A 185 -3.03 -9.35 1.81
CA ASP A 185 -3.76 -10.36 2.58
C ASP A 185 -2.74 -11.25 3.30
N ALA A 186 -2.40 -10.90 4.54
CA ALA A 186 -1.54 -11.69 5.43
C ALA A 186 -2.33 -12.57 6.42
N ASP A 187 -3.67 -12.55 6.36
CA ASP A 187 -4.54 -13.31 7.25
C ASP A 187 -4.51 -14.82 6.92
N GLY A 188 -3.56 -15.54 7.51
CA GLY A 188 -3.53 -17.00 7.48
C GLY A 188 -2.16 -17.61 7.28
N SER A 189 -2.08 -18.74 6.59
CA SER A 189 -0.83 -19.51 6.46
C SER A 189 0.08 -19.05 5.32
N GLN A 190 -0.43 -18.22 4.40
CA GLN A 190 0.28 -17.78 3.20
C GLN A 190 -0.17 -16.35 2.86
N ALA A 191 0.72 -15.39 3.11
CA ALA A 191 0.50 -14.00 2.73
C ALA A 191 0.58 -13.83 1.21
N ARG A 192 -0.23 -12.95 0.65
CA ARG A 192 -0.41 -12.71 -0.79
C ARG A 192 -0.91 -11.31 -1.03
N TRP A 193 -0.66 -10.76 -2.22
CA TRP A 193 -1.40 -9.56 -2.65
C TRP A 193 -2.79 -9.98 -3.10
N SER A 194 -3.82 -9.30 -2.60
CA SER A 194 -5.15 -9.30 -3.18
C SER A 194 -5.27 -8.12 -4.14
N VAL A 195 -5.84 -8.35 -5.32
CA VAL A 195 -6.06 -7.31 -6.33
C VAL A 195 -7.44 -7.51 -6.91
N SER A 196 -8.33 -6.56 -6.68
CA SER A 196 -9.67 -6.53 -7.25
C SER A 196 -9.68 -5.70 -8.54
N ILE A 197 -10.33 -6.23 -9.57
CA ILE A 197 -10.52 -5.51 -10.83
C ILE A 197 -12.00 -5.45 -11.22
N LEU A 198 -12.39 -4.34 -11.82
CA LEU A 198 -13.65 -4.24 -12.55
C LEU A 198 -13.40 -4.62 -14.01
N THR A 199 -13.98 -5.74 -14.42
CA THR A 199 -13.90 -6.19 -15.82
C THR A 199 -14.75 -5.32 -16.75
N ARG A 200 -14.57 -5.46 -18.06
CA ARG A 200 -15.36 -4.72 -19.07
C ARG A 200 -16.86 -5.04 -19.05
N ASP A 201 -17.25 -6.14 -18.41
CA ASP A 201 -18.64 -6.56 -18.25
C ASP A 201 -19.23 -6.08 -16.91
N ASP A 202 -18.54 -5.15 -16.22
CA ASP A 202 -18.89 -4.61 -14.90
C ASP A 202 -19.00 -5.70 -13.82
N VAL A 203 -18.13 -6.73 -13.93
CA VAL A 203 -17.98 -7.79 -12.93
C VAL A 203 -16.69 -7.56 -12.18
N GLU A 204 -16.78 -7.52 -10.85
CA GLU A 204 -15.63 -7.51 -9.94
C GLU A 204 -15.00 -8.91 -9.89
N GLU A 205 -13.69 -8.97 -10.09
CA GLU A 205 -12.91 -10.20 -9.97
C GLU A 205 -11.72 -9.98 -9.05
N ASP A 206 -11.64 -10.80 -8.00
CA ASP A 206 -10.49 -10.85 -7.11
C ASP A 206 -9.39 -11.73 -7.70
N HIS A 207 -8.15 -11.28 -7.55
CA HIS A 207 -6.96 -12.02 -7.90
C HIS A 207 -5.96 -12.02 -6.75
N LEU A 208 -5.24 -13.12 -6.64
CA LEU A 208 -4.27 -13.35 -5.59
C LEU A 208 -2.89 -13.53 -6.23
N VAL A 209 -1.91 -12.78 -5.73
CA VAL A 209 -0.55 -12.78 -6.28
C VAL A 209 0.45 -13.21 -5.21
N ASP A 210 1.25 -14.22 -5.54
CA ASP A 210 2.31 -14.72 -4.66
C ASP A 210 3.39 -13.65 -4.43
N LEU A 211 3.75 -13.42 -3.17
CA LEU A 211 4.72 -12.38 -2.78
C LEU A 211 6.15 -12.67 -3.25
N ALA A 212 6.50 -13.94 -3.52
CA ALA A 212 7.86 -14.34 -3.88
C ALA A 212 8.09 -14.39 -5.39
N ASP A 213 7.14 -14.95 -6.15
CA ASP A 213 7.30 -15.16 -7.59
C ASP A 213 6.30 -14.40 -8.48
N GLY A 214 5.28 -13.78 -7.91
CA GLY A 214 4.30 -12.99 -8.64
C GLY A 214 3.28 -13.83 -9.42
N SER A 215 3.16 -15.14 -9.14
CA SER A 215 2.16 -15.99 -9.76
C SER A 215 0.75 -15.52 -9.41
N VAL A 216 -0.09 -15.36 -10.43
CA VAL A 216 -1.47 -14.90 -10.29
C VAL A 216 -2.43 -16.09 -10.26
N THR A 217 -3.34 -16.08 -9.30
CA THR A 217 -4.49 -17.00 -9.21
C THR A 217 -5.78 -16.22 -9.01
N GLN A 218 -6.93 -16.80 -9.36
CA GLN A 218 -8.21 -16.16 -9.09
C GLN A 218 -8.56 -16.32 -7.60
N GLY A 219 -8.96 -15.21 -6.96
CA GLY A 219 -9.63 -15.19 -5.65
C GLY A 219 -11.01 -15.83 -5.74
N GLY A 220 -11.56 -16.31 -4.63
CA GLY A 220 -12.82 -17.06 -4.62
C GLY A 220 -13.67 -16.78 -3.42
#